data_AF-A0A7K4F2I1-F1
#
_entry.id   AF-A0A7K4F2I1-F1
#
_cell.length_a   1.000
_cell.length_b   1.000
_cell.length_c   1.000
_cell.angle_alpha   90.00
_cell.angle_beta   90.00
_cell.angle_gamma   90.00
#
_symmetry.space_group_name_H-M   'P 1'
#
loop_
_entity.id
_entity.type
_entity.pdbx_description
1 polymer ?
#
loop_
_entity_poly.entity_id
_entity_poly.type
_entity_poly.pdbx_seq_one_letter_code
_entity_poly.pdbx_strand_id
1 'polypeptide(L)'
;GLFSAWSTGFAFASLATLMPALGDIPSLALLYISPFGLMELVAYSLGISRSYILIHTIIKKLNLTSMIKPTAIEIGILVGLLLGGAILEDYMIRMAQESGMDLGF
;
A
#
# COMPACT_ATOMS: atom_id res chain seq x y z
N GLY A 1 6.76 2.21 6.54
CA GLY A 1 5.48 2.04 7.26
C GLY A 1 4.78 3.37 7.38
N LEU A 2 4.88 4.01 8.54
CA LEU A 2 4.19 5.29 8.85
C LEU A 2 4.36 6.41 7.80
N PHE A 3 5.58 6.70 7.36
CA PHE A 3 5.82 7.75 6.36
C PHE A 3 5.19 7.45 5.00
N SER A 4 5.25 6.18 4.58
CA SER A 4 4.66 5.73 3.31
C SER A 4 3.13 5.79 3.38
N ALA A 5 2.53 5.29 4.47
CA ALA A 5 1.08 5.33 4.69
C ALA A 5 0.55 6.77 4.72
N TRP A 6 1.32 7.69 5.31
CA TRP A 6 1.02 9.12 5.29
C TRP A 6 1.07 9.68 3.86
N SER A 7 2.10 9.35 3.09
CA SER A 7 2.26 9.86 1.71
C SER A 7 1.16 9.36 0.78
N THR A 8 0.74 8.10 0.92
CA THR A 8 -0.35 7.52 0.13
C THR A 8 -1.70 8.10 0.51
N GLY A 9 -1.94 8.31 1.82
CA GLY A 9 -3.12 9.03 2.29
C GLY A 9 -3.22 10.44 1.69
N PHE A 10 -2.08 11.14 1.59
CA PHE A 10 -1.99 12.44 0.92
C PHE A 10 -2.26 12.34 -0.60
N ALA A 11 -1.74 11.31 -1.26
CA ALA A 11 -1.97 11.07 -2.68
C ALA A 11 -3.47 10.85 -2.96
N PHE A 12 -4.14 9.99 -2.18
CA PHE A 12 -5.59 9.78 -2.30
C PHE A 12 -6.41 11.02 -1.95
N ALA A 13 -6.01 11.79 -0.94
CA ALA A 13 -6.65 13.06 -0.61
C ALA A 13 -6.53 14.06 -1.78
N SER A 14 -5.37 14.13 -2.44
CA SER A 14 -5.18 14.98 -3.62
C SER A 14 -6.03 14.53 -4.81
N LEU A 15 -6.18 13.22 -5.03
CA LEU A 15 -7.08 12.68 -6.06
C LEU A 15 -8.55 13.08 -5.81
N ALA A 16 -9.01 13.03 -4.55
CA ALA A 16 -10.35 13.47 -4.18
C ALA A 16 -10.57 14.98 -4.42
N THR A 17 -9.52 15.81 -4.31
CA THR A 17 -9.62 17.24 -4.65
C THR A 17 -9.64 17.52 -6.15
N LEU A 18 -9.05 16.65 -6.97
CA LEU A 18 -9.00 16.80 -8.43
C LEU A 18 -10.24 16.23 -9.13
N MET A 19 -10.95 15.31 -8.48
CA MET A 19 -12.12 14.64 -9.04
C MET A 19 -13.33 14.84 -8.11
N PRO A 20 -14.23 15.80 -8.40
CA PRO A 20 -15.35 16.14 -7.52
C PRO A 20 -16.28 14.95 -7.22
N ALA A 21 -16.36 13.99 -8.14
CA ALA A 21 -17.10 12.74 -7.97
C ALA A 21 -16.58 11.84 -6.83
N LEU A 22 -15.32 12.02 -6.42
CA LEU A 22 -14.71 11.32 -5.29
C LEU A 22 -14.73 12.16 -3.99
N GLY A 23 -15.21 13.41 -4.04
CA GLY A 23 -15.18 14.34 -2.91
C GLY A 23 -16.02 13.89 -1.70
N ASP A 24 -17.10 13.14 -1.94
CA ASP A 24 -17.95 12.57 -0.89
C ASP A 24 -17.44 11.22 -0.36
N ILE A 25 -16.44 10.62 -1.03
CA ILE A 25 -15.86 9.35 -0.63
C ILE A 25 -14.65 9.65 0.29
N PRO A 26 -14.66 9.19 1.56
CA PRO A 26 -13.51 9.36 2.43
C PRO A 26 -12.25 8.79 1.78
N SER A 27 -11.12 9.50 1.83
CA SER A 27 -9.85 9.05 1.22
C SER A 27 -9.42 7.66 1.71
N LEU A 28 -9.79 7.33 2.95
CA LEU A 28 -9.55 6.02 3.55
C LEU A 28 -10.39 4.90 2.90
N ALA A 29 -11.60 5.21 2.42
CA ALA A 29 -12.44 4.24 1.72
C ALA A 29 -11.84 3.87 0.34
N LEU A 30 -11.19 4.82 -0.34
CA LEU A 30 -10.44 4.55 -1.59
C LEU A 30 -9.28 3.56 -1.37
N LEU A 31 -8.65 3.62 -0.19
CA LEU A 31 -7.59 2.67 0.20
C LEU A 31 -8.15 1.26 0.48
N TYR A 32 -9.38 1.13 0.96
CA TYR A 32 -9.98 -0.19 1.19
C TYR A 32 -10.66 -0.81 -0.05
N ILE A 33 -11.05 0.02 -1.02
CA ILE A 33 -11.73 -0.42 -2.24
C ILE A 33 -10.72 -0.80 -3.34
N SER A 34 -9.56 -0.15 -3.39
CA SER A 34 -8.56 -0.42 -4.42
C SER A 34 -7.78 -1.72 -4.13
N PRO A 35 -7.50 -2.54 -5.16
CA PRO A 35 -6.63 -3.71 -5.03
C PRO A 35 -5.24 -3.34 -4.50
N PHE A 36 -4.71 -2.20 -4.95
CA PHE A 36 -3.45 -1.66 -4.47
C PHE A 36 -3.52 -1.26 -3.00
N GLY A 37 -4.55 -0.52 -2.58
CA GLY A 37 -4.68 -0.07 -1.20
C GLY A 37 -4.86 -1.21 -0.18
N LEU A 38 -5.58 -2.28 -0.53
CA LEU A 38 -5.67 -3.48 0.31
C LEU A 38 -4.32 -4.18 0.46
N MET A 39 -3.59 -4.28 -0.64
CA MET A 39 -2.27 -4.88 -0.65
C MET A 39 -1.23 -4.02 0.09
N GLU A 40 -1.36 -2.70 0.01
CA GLU A 40 -0.56 -1.73 0.74
C GLU A 40 -0.79 -1.83 2.26
N LEU A 41 -2.04 -2.06 2.69
CA LEU A 41 -2.38 -2.34 4.09
C LEU A 41 -1.73 -3.64 4.59
N VAL A 42 -1.77 -4.71 3.80
CA VAL A 42 -1.09 -5.97 4.10
C VAL A 42 0.42 -5.75 4.18
N ALA A 43 0.96 -4.96 3.25
CA ALA A 43 2.38 -4.63 3.21
C ALA A 43 2.83 -3.87 4.47
N TYR A 44 2.03 -2.91 4.93
CA TYR A 44 2.29 -2.19 6.17
C TYR A 44 2.18 -3.06 7.41
N SER A 45 1.21 -3.96 7.46
CA SER A 45 1.04 -4.88 8.58
C SER A 45 2.28 -5.78 8.77
N LEU A 46 2.84 -6.30 7.66
CA LEU A 46 4.08 -7.06 7.67
C LEU A 46 5.29 -6.20 8.08
N GLY A 47 5.39 -4.98 7.55
CA GLY A 47 6.47 -4.05 7.91
C GLY A 47 6.46 -3.62 9.39
N ILE A 48 5.27 -3.44 9.98
CA ILE A 48 5.11 -3.07 11.39
C ILE A 48 5.48 -4.26 12.31
N SER A 49 5.10 -5.48 11.94
CA SER A 49 5.46 -6.70 12.69
C SER A 49 6.97 -6.84 12.88
N ARG A 50 7.77 -6.57 11.83
CA ARG A 50 9.24 -6.62 11.92
C ARG A 50 9.87 -5.41 12.58
N SER A 51 9.26 -4.24 12.44
CA SER A 51 9.68 -3.03 13.16
C SER A 51 9.58 -3.24 14.68
N TYR A 52 8.54 -3.92 15.15
CA TYR A 52 8.39 -4.27 16.57
C TYR A 52 9.51 -5.20 17.07
N ILE A 53 9.82 -6.25 16.32
CA ILE A 53 10.87 -7.20 16.71
C ILE A 53 12.24 -6.50 16.70
N LEU A 54 12.50 -5.60 15.75
CA LEU A 54 13.74 -4.82 15.71
C LEU A 54 13.88 -3.92 16.95
N ILE A 55 12.82 -3.19 17.32
CA ILE A 55 12.78 -2.34 18.52
C ILE A 55 12.99 -3.18 19.78
N HIS A 56 12.33 -4.34 19.89
CA HIS A 56 12.49 -5.26 21.01
C HIS A 56 13.95 -5.75 21.15
N THR A 57 14.57 -6.12 20.03
CA THR A 57 15.98 -6.58 19.96
C THR A 57 16.96 -5.48 20.34
N ILE A 58 16.70 -4.22 19.95
CA ILE A 58 17.49 -3.04 20.37
C ILE A 58 17.39 -2.84 21.89
N ILE A 59 16.17 -2.88 22.45
CA ILE A 59 15.94 -2.74 23.91
C ILE A 59 16.67 -3.86 24.68
N LYS A 60 16.65 -5.09 24.15
CA LYS A 60 17.29 -6.27 24.75
C LYS A 60 18.80 -6.41 24.44
N LYS A 61 19.40 -5.49 23.68
CA LYS A 61 20.81 -5.54 23.21
C LYS A 61 21.23 -6.88 22.58
N LEU A 62 20.33 -7.49 21.81
CA LEU A 62 20.61 -8.76 21.14
C LEU A 62 21.30 -8.53 19.78
N ASN A 63 22.04 -9.52 19.28
CA ASN A 63 22.76 -9.43 18.01
C ASN A 63 21.79 -9.25 16.83
N LEU A 64 21.84 -8.07 16.20
CA LEU A 64 20.97 -7.66 15.07
C LEU A 64 21.34 -8.32 13.74
N THR A 65 22.57 -8.81 13.60
CA THR A 65 23.11 -9.40 12.36
C THR A 65 22.38 -10.65 11.90
N SER A 66 21.78 -11.41 12.83
CA SER A 66 20.97 -12.60 12.50
C SER A 66 19.62 -12.23 11.86
N MET A 67 19.09 -11.03 12.16
CA MET A 67 17.75 -10.62 11.74
C MET A 67 17.72 -9.93 10.37
N ILE A 68 18.85 -9.39 9.92
CA ILE A 68 18.95 -8.63 8.66
C ILE A 68 18.61 -9.47 7.42
N LYS A 69 19.04 -10.73 7.37
CA LYS A 69 18.79 -11.63 6.23
C LYS A 69 17.30 -11.90 6.01
N PRO A 70 16.52 -12.36 7.02
CA PRO A 70 15.10 -12.57 6.85
C PRO A 70 14.34 -11.26 6.58
N THR A 71 14.73 -10.14 7.22
CA THR A 71 14.11 -8.84 6.95
C THR A 71 14.31 -8.37 5.51
N ALA A 72 15.49 -8.58 4.91
CA ALA A 72 15.74 -8.24 3.51
C ALA A 72 14.86 -9.05 2.55
N ILE A 73 14.65 -10.34 2.82
CA ILE A 73 13.78 -11.20 2.00
C ILE A 73 12.32 -10.75 2.10
N GLU A 74 11.83 -10.44 3.30
CA GLU A 74 10.48 -9.89 3.50
C GLU A 74 10.27 -8.55 2.78
N ILE A 75 11.25 -7.65 2.83
CA ILE A 75 11.20 -6.40 2.06
C ILE A 75 11.13 -6.70 0.56
N GLY A 76 11.89 -7.67 0.07
CA GLY A 76 11.82 -8.13 -1.32
C GLY A 76 10.43 -8.63 -1.70
N ILE A 77 9.81 -9.46 -0.85
CA ILE A 77 8.44 -9.96 -1.05
C ILE A 77 7.43 -8.81 -1.04
N LEU A 78 7.57 -7.88 -0.09
CA LEU A 78 6.73 -6.69 0.03
C LEU A 78 6.77 -5.81 -1.22
N VAL A 79 7.96 -5.51 -1.71
CA VAL A 79 8.16 -4.73 -2.93
C VAL A 79 7.57 -5.47 -4.14
N GLY A 80 7.78 -6.79 -4.23
CA GLY A 80 7.20 -7.61 -5.31
C GLY A 80 5.67 -7.61 -5.29
N LEU A 81 5.06 -7.73 -4.12
CA LEU A 81 3.61 -7.60 -3.93
C LEU A 81 3.15 -6.21 -4.39
N LEU A 82 3.72 -5.15 -3.84
CA LEU A 82 3.34 -3.76 -4.16
C LEU A 82 3.40 -3.44 -5.66
N LEU A 83 4.47 -3.89 -6.33
CA LEU A 83 4.58 -3.75 -7.78
C LEU A 83 3.55 -4.59 -8.53
N GLY A 84 3.31 -5.82 -8.09
CA GLY A 84 2.32 -6.72 -8.68
C GLY A 84 0.91 -6.13 -8.63
N GLY A 85 0.46 -5.63 -7.48
CA GLY A 85 -0.88 -5.03 -7.40
C GLY A 85 -0.98 -3.67 -8.08
N ALA A 86 0.10 -2.87 -8.18
CA ALA A 86 0.10 -1.67 -9.00
C ALA A 86 -0.10 -1.98 -10.49
N ILE A 87 0.55 -3.04 -10.99
CA ILE A 87 0.37 -3.52 -12.37
C ILE A 87 -1.05 -4.07 -12.58
N LEU A 88 -1.56 -4.84 -11.61
CA LEU A 88 -2.93 -5.37 -11.69
C LEU A 88 -3.98 -4.25 -11.70
N GLU A 89 -3.77 -3.21 -10.89
CA GLU A 89 -4.68 -2.05 -10.87
C GLU A 89 -4.65 -1.29 -12.20
N ASP A 90 -3.48 -1.04 -12.78
CA ASP A 90 -3.36 -0.44 -14.12
C ASP A 90 -4.06 -1.30 -15.18
N TYR A 91 -3.90 -2.63 -15.12
CA TYR A 91 -4.59 -3.56 -16.02
C TYR A 91 -6.11 -3.51 -15.86
N MET A 92 -6.62 -3.48 -14.61
CA MET A 92 -8.05 -3.35 -14.33
C MET A 92 -8.62 -2.03 -14.85
N ILE A 93 -7.90 -0.92 -14.68
CA ILE A 93 -8.31 0.39 -15.18
C ILE A 93 -8.38 0.40 -16.70
N ARG A 94 -7.34 -0.12 -17.38
CA ARG A 94 -7.31 -0.22 -18.85
C ARG A 94 -8.46 -1.07 -19.38
N MET A 95 -8.70 -2.23 -18.78
CA MET A 95 -9.84 -3.07 -19.15
C MET A 95 -11.18 -2.36 -18.92
N ALA A 96 -11.35 -1.65 -17.80
CA ALA A 96 -12.58 -0.91 -17.53
C ALA A 96 -12.81 0.24 -18.53
N GLN A 97 -11.74 0.86 -19.03
CA GLN A 97 -11.80 1.87 -20.08
C GLN A 97 -12.09 1.25 -21.47
N GLU A 98 -11.48 0.12 -21.79
CA GLU A 98 -11.63 -0.58 -23.08
C GLU A 98 -12.97 -1.32 -23.21
N SER A 99 -13.52 -1.84 -22.10
CA SER A 99 -14.78 -2.60 -22.06
C SER A 99 -16.02 -1.73 -22.22
N GLY A 100 -15.87 -0.42 -22.45
CA GLY A 100 -16.98 0.48 -22.63
C GLY A 100 -17.82 0.61 -21.37
N MET A 101 -17.32 1.38 -20.40
CA MET A 101 -18.24 2.23 -19.67
C MET A 101 -18.74 3.31 -20.65
N ASP A 102 -19.71 2.92 -21.47
CA ASP A 102 -20.82 3.78 -21.87
C ASP A 102 -21.55 4.16 -20.57
N LEU A 103 -20.89 4.99 -19.76
CA LEU A 103 -21.55 5.71 -18.69
C LEU A 103 -22.37 6.77 -19.41
N GLY A 104 -23.56 6.37 -19.83
CA GLY A 104 -24.64 7.28 -20.17
C GLY A 104 -24.95 8.14 -18.95
N PHE A 105 -24.18 9.21 -18.81
CA PHE A 105 -24.52 10.42 -18.10
C PHE A 105 -24.29 11.58 -19.06
#